data_AF-A0A1Z4RNM7-F1
#
_entry.id   AF-A0A1Z4RNM7-F1
#
_cell.length_a   1.000
_cell.length_b   1.000
_cell.length_c   1.000
_cell.angle_alpha   90.00
_cell.angle_beta   90.00
_cell.angle_gamma   90.00
#
_symmetry.space_group_name_H-M   'P 1'
#
loop_
_entity.id
_entity.type
_entity.pdbx_description
1 polymer ?
#
loop_
_entity_poly.entity_id
_entity_poly.type
_entity_poly.pdbx_seq_one_letter_code
_entity_poly.pdbx_strand_id
1 'polypeptide(L)' 'MNRKIKLITHLIWQYSNQQLGDKYSVWNLRNFWYLYQITLFKKCWEQEYYQETKHYY' A
#
# COMPACT_ATOMS: atom_id res chain seq x y z
N MET A 1 7.16 -32.40 -30.59
CA MET A 1 6.51 -31.54 -29.59
C MET A 1 5.90 -30.32 -30.29
N ASN A 2 4.59 -30.11 -30.19
CA ASN A 2 3.85 -29.19 -31.06
C ASN A 2 4.13 -27.72 -30.70
N ARG A 3 4.67 -26.90 -31.63
CA ARG A 3 5.09 -25.50 -31.40
C ARG A 3 4.01 -24.62 -30.77
N LYS A 4 2.75 -24.87 -31.12
CA LYS A 4 1.57 -24.17 -30.57
C LYS A 4 1.38 -24.42 -29.07
N ILE A 5 1.61 -25.65 -28.60
CA ILE A 5 1.49 -26.01 -27.18
C ILE A 5 2.52 -25.24 -26.35
N LYS A 6 3.76 -25.12 -26.86
CA LYS A 6 4.83 -24.36 -26.20
C LYS A 6 4.50 -22.87 -26.04
N LEU A 7 3.83 -22.27 -27.02
CA LEU A 7 3.41 -20.86 -26.96
C LEU A 7 2.30 -20.65 -25.94
N ILE A 8 1.30 -21.54 -25.93
CA ILE A 8 0.18 -21.46 -24.99
C ILE A 8 0.67 -21.64 -23.55
N THR A 9 1.52 -22.63 -23.29
CA THR A 9 2.05 -22.85 -21.93
C THR A 9 2.93 -21.69 -21.47
N HIS A 10 3.70 -21.08 -22.37
CA HIS A 10 4.50 -19.89 -22.07
C HIS A 10 3.63 -18.68 -21.71
N LEU A 11 2.56 -18.43 -22.46
CA LEU A 11 1.63 -17.31 -22.19
C LEU A 11 0.91 -17.50 -20.85
N ILE A 12 0.45 -18.72 -20.56
CA ILE A 12 -0.16 -19.04 -19.27
C ILE A 12 0.84 -18.83 -18.14
N TRP A 13 2.08 -19.29 -18.31
CA TRP A 13 3.14 -19.11 -17.32
C TRP A 13 3.47 -17.64 -17.04
N GLN A 14 3.54 -16.81 -18.09
CA GLN A 14 3.78 -15.37 -17.96
C GLN A 14 2.61 -14.65 -17.28
N TYR A 15 1.38 -15.00 -17.61
CA TYR A 15 0.18 -14.43 -17.00
C TYR A 15 0.10 -14.79 -15.50
N SER A 16 0.36 -16.05 -15.14
CA SER A 16 0.34 -16.48 -13.74
C SER A 16 1.52 -15.94 -12.91
N ASN A 17 2.69 -15.72 -13.52
CA ASN A 17 3.85 -15.11 -12.85
C ASN A 17 3.88 -13.59 -12.94
N GLN A 18 2.85 -12.98 -13.51
CA GLN A 18 2.74 -11.53 -13.48
C GLN A 18 2.60 -11.12 -12.01
N GLN A 19 3.49 -10.25 -11.53
CA GLN A 19 3.41 -9.73 -10.16
C GLN A 19 2.09 -8.99 -9.99
N LEU A 20 1.09 -9.66 -9.40
CA LEU A 20 -0.25 -9.12 -9.11
C LEU A 20 -0.27 -8.11 -7.95
N GLY A 21 0.84 -7.42 -7.74
CA GLY A 21 0.99 -6.44 -6.69
C GLY A 21 1.85 -5.31 -7.19
N ASP A 22 1.21 -4.20 -7.58
CA ASP A 22 1.91 -2.93 -7.64
C ASP A 22 2.60 -2.74 -6.28
N LYS A 23 3.93 -2.56 -6.28
CA LYS A 23 4.70 -2.25 -5.06
C LYS A 23 4.10 -1.05 -4.30
N TYR A 24 3.33 -0.22 -5.01
CA TYR A 24 2.61 0.97 -4.53
C TYR A 24 1.11 0.76 -4.31
N SER A 25 0.61 -0.47 -4.36
CA SER A 25 -0.77 -0.76 -4.02
C SER A 25 -1.08 -0.29 -2.60
N VAL A 26 -2.23 0.35 -2.42
CA VAL A 26 -2.72 0.79 -1.10
C VAL A 26 -2.99 -0.41 -0.18
N TRP A 27 -3.14 -1.60 -0.77
CA TRP A 27 -3.23 -2.89 -0.08
C TRP A 27 -1.88 -3.44 0.38
N ASN A 28 -0.77 -2.77 0.05
CA ASN A 28 0.53 -3.08 0.63
C ASN A 28 0.51 -2.68 2.11
N LEU A 29 0.51 -3.68 2.99
CA LEU A 29 0.46 -3.52 4.44
C LEU A 29 1.50 -2.51 4.94
N ARG A 30 2.69 -2.48 4.33
CA ARG A 30 3.76 -1.54 4.70
C ARG A 30 3.38 -0.09 4.41
N ASN A 31 2.78 0.16 3.25
CA ASN A 31 2.32 1.50 2.87
C ASN A 31 1.14 1.94 3.74
N PHE A 32 0.23 1.02 4.05
CA PHE A 32 -0.86 1.27 4.98
C PHE A 32 -0.34 1.70 6.36
N TRP A 33 0.58 0.92 6.95
CA TRP A 33 1.15 1.23 8.27
C TRP A 33 1.88 2.58 8.28
N TYR A 34 2.64 2.87 7.23
CA TYR A 34 3.33 4.15 7.09
C TYR A 34 2.36 5.33 7.06
N LEU A 35 1.31 5.26 6.24
CA LEU A 35 0.27 6.31 6.17
C LEU A 35 -0.54 6.44 7.47
N TYR A 36 -0.82 5.31 8.12
CA TYR A 36 -1.51 5.27 9.40
C TYR A 36 -0.72 6.01 10.49
N GLN A 37 0.59 5.75 10.59
CA GLN A 37 1.45 6.42 11.58
C GLN A 37 1.48 7.94 11.40
N ILE A 38 1.61 8.42 10.16
CA ILE A 38 1.58 9.86 9.86
C ILE A 38 0.23 10.47 10.29
N THR A 39 -0.87 9.79 9.97
CA THR A 39 -2.21 10.26 10.31
C THR A 39 -2.42 10.31 11.82
N LEU A 40 -1.93 9.32 12.55
CA LEU A 40 -2.00 9.27 14.01
C LEU A 40 -1.21 10.43 14.62
N PHE A 41 0.02 10.65 14.16
CA PHE A 41 0.89 11.71 14.65
C PHE A 41 0.25 13.08 14.44
N LYS A 42 -0.33 13.32 13.26
CA LYS A 42 -1.04 14.57 12.96
C LYS A 42 -2.21 14.83 13.91
N LYS A 43 -3.00 13.80 14.23
CA LYS A 43 -4.13 13.92 15.18
C LYS A 43 -3.65 14.23 16.60
N CYS A 44 -2.61 13.55 17.07
CA CYS A 44 -2.03 13.84 18.38
C CYS A 44 -1.51 15.27 18.46
N TRP A 45 -0.80 15.72 17.43
CA TRP A 45 -0.28 17.09 17.34
C TRP A 45 -1.39 18.15 17.35
N GLU A 46 -2.45 17.95 16.56
CA GLU A 46 -3.61 18.85 16.56
C GLU A 46 -4.33 18.88 17.92
N GLN A 47 -4.39 17.73 18.61
CA GLN A 47 -5.00 17.64 19.94
C GLN A 47 -4.19 18.38 21.01
N GLU A 48 -2.87 18.25 21.01
CA GLU A 48 -1.99 18.98 21.93
C GLU A 48 -2.11 20.49 21.71
N TYR A 49 -2.04 20.94 20.45
CA TYR A 49 -2.22 22.35 20.10
C TYR A 49 -3.59 22.90 20.56
N TYR A 50 -4.65 22.11 20.40
CA TYR A 50 -5.99 22.49 20.87
C TYR A 50 -6.08 22.54 22.40
N GLN A 51 -5.37 21.67 23.12
CA GLN A 51 -5.32 21.71 24.59
C GLN A 51 -4.51 22.90 25.11
N GLU A 52 -3.40 23.25 24.46
CA GLU A 52 -2.60 24.42 24.81
C GLU A 52 -3.43 25.70 24.64
N THR A 53 -4.04 25.91 23.47
CA THR A 53 -4.88 27.08 23.20
C THR A 53 -6.05 27.25 24.16
N LYS A 54 -6.62 26.14 24.67
CA LYS A 54 -7.71 26.16 25.66
C LYS A 54 -7.23 26.48 27.10
N HIS A 55 -5.95 26.31 27.40
CA HIS A 55 -5.37 26.67 28.70
C HIS A 55 -4.97 28.16 28.78
N TYR A 56 -4.82 28.83 27.64
CA TYR A 56 -4.45 30.25 27.56
C TYR A 56 -5.65 31.22 27.48
N TYR A 57 -6.89 30.69 27.39
CA TYR A 57 -8.15 31.44 27.43
C TYR A 57 -8.96 31.06 28.66
#